data_AF-A0A973FSN3-F1
#
_entry.id   AF-A0A973FSN3-F1
#
_cell.length_a   1.000
_cell.length_b   1.000
_cell.length_c   1.000
_cell.angle_alpha   90.00
_cell.angle_beta   90.00
_cell.angle_gamma   90.00
#
_symmetry.space_group_name_H-M   'P 1'
#
loop_
_entity.id
_entity.type
_entity.pdbx_description
1 polymer ?
#
loop_
_entity_poly.entity_id
_entity_poly.type
_entity_poly.pdbx_seq_one_letter_code
_entity_poly.pdbx_strand_id
1 'polypeptide(L)'
;VAGKLNWASPHFFDTLLDPAHGAFLWSPVLAIGLVGLFWLARRDRSLALLLLAGFLAQTYINGAFGTTWHLSGSFGFRRLIECTPIIVLGLAALVGRLQQRFGVWPLILAALCLIYWNVGLIAQWTIVRKAEGFRRGLIWDKMLYYQFVEVPGQMIRKLSDLLFHRCRLMTNQNC
;
A
#
# COMPACT_ATOMS: atom_id res chain seq x y z
N VAL A 1 13.57 -26.11 -4.51
CA VAL A 1 12.65 -25.24 -3.74
C VAL A 1 11.24 -25.83 -3.78
N ALA A 2 11.06 -27.01 -3.21
CA ALA A 2 9.74 -27.65 -3.06
C ALA A 2 9.34 -27.60 -1.58
N GLY A 3 8.05 -27.45 -1.27
CA GLY A 3 7.54 -27.49 0.12
C GLY A 3 7.35 -26.13 0.82
N LYS A 4 7.46 -24.99 0.12
CA LYS A 4 7.12 -23.66 0.71
C LYS A 4 5.63 -23.37 0.74
N LEU A 5 4.85 -24.11 -0.05
CA LEU A 5 3.42 -23.90 -0.18
C LEU A 5 2.70 -24.85 0.77
N ASN A 6 2.11 -24.28 1.81
CA ASN A 6 1.24 -24.95 2.76
C ASN A 6 -0.19 -24.42 2.55
N TRP A 7 -1.02 -25.22 1.90
CA TRP A 7 -2.42 -24.86 1.65
C TRP A 7 -3.22 -24.65 2.94
N ALA A 8 -2.84 -25.30 4.05
CA ALA A 8 -3.46 -25.13 5.35
C ALA A 8 -2.83 -23.99 6.18
N SER A 9 -2.05 -23.10 5.55
CA SER A 9 -1.44 -21.96 6.23
C SER A 9 -2.51 -21.02 6.82
N PRO A 10 -2.37 -20.59 8.09
CA PRO A 10 -3.33 -19.69 8.73
C PRO A 10 -3.20 -18.24 8.23
N HIS A 11 -2.17 -17.93 7.44
CA HIS A 11 -1.77 -16.56 7.11
C HIS A 11 -2.64 -15.86 6.05
N PHE A 12 -3.82 -16.40 5.72
CA PHE A 12 -4.75 -15.76 4.80
C PHE A 12 -5.08 -14.32 5.23
N PHE A 13 -5.56 -14.16 6.47
CA PHE A 13 -5.93 -12.84 7.00
C PHE A 13 -4.72 -11.95 7.25
N ASP A 14 -3.58 -12.56 7.62
CA ASP A 14 -2.34 -11.84 7.88
C ASP A 14 -1.86 -11.12 6.61
N THR A 15 -2.06 -11.69 5.42
CA THR A 15 -1.73 -10.98 4.16
C THR A 15 -2.48 -9.66 3.97
N LEU A 16 -3.66 -9.52 4.58
CA LEU A 16 -4.52 -8.34 4.45
C LEU A 16 -4.39 -7.37 5.63
N LEU A 17 -4.34 -7.91 6.85
CA LEU A 17 -4.56 -7.16 8.09
C LEU A 17 -3.39 -7.22 9.09
N ASP A 18 -2.33 -7.96 8.80
CA ASP A 18 -1.16 -8.00 9.70
C ASP A 18 -0.64 -6.58 9.98
N PRO A 19 -0.45 -6.18 11.25
CA PRO A 19 0.02 -4.84 11.59
C PRO A 19 1.30 -4.43 10.84
N ALA A 20 2.21 -5.35 10.59
CA ALA A 20 3.49 -5.05 10.00
C ALA A 20 3.50 -5.19 8.45
N HIS A 21 2.75 -6.12 7.88
CA HIS A 21 2.83 -6.50 6.46
C HIS A 21 1.48 -6.48 5.71
N GLY A 22 0.37 -6.26 6.41
CA GLY A 22 -0.98 -6.35 5.87
C GLY A 22 -1.26 -5.33 4.77
N ALA A 23 -1.73 -5.80 3.62
CA ALA A 23 -1.93 -4.98 2.43
C ALA A 23 -2.81 -3.74 2.67
N PHE A 24 -3.86 -3.84 3.50
CA PHE A 24 -4.80 -2.74 3.73
C PHE A 24 -4.21 -1.63 4.61
N LEU A 25 -3.27 -1.96 5.49
CA LEU A 25 -2.63 -0.97 6.35
C LEU A 25 -1.57 -0.16 5.58
N TRP A 26 -0.83 -0.84 4.71
CA TRP A 26 0.11 -0.19 3.80
C TRP A 26 -0.61 0.67 2.76
N SER A 27 -1.72 0.16 2.20
CA SER A 27 -2.46 0.86 1.15
C SER A 27 -3.98 0.78 1.41
N PRO A 28 -4.54 1.72 2.19
CA PRO A 28 -5.97 1.75 2.52
C PRO A 28 -6.89 1.80 1.29
N VAL A 29 -6.37 2.35 0.18
CA VAL A 29 -7.06 2.39 -1.12
C VAL A 29 -7.49 1.00 -1.61
N LEU A 30 -6.76 -0.06 -1.28
CA LEU A 30 -7.12 -1.44 -1.63
C LEU A 30 -8.43 -1.85 -0.96
N ALA A 31 -8.57 -1.57 0.34
CA ALA A 31 -9.81 -1.86 1.06
C ALA A 31 -10.99 -1.04 0.51
N ILE A 32 -10.76 0.24 0.21
CA ILE A 32 -11.79 1.12 -0.37
C ILE A 32 -12.24 0.62 -1.75
N GLY A 33 -11.30 0.19 -2.61
CA GLY A 33 -11.63 -0.37 -3.92
C GLY A 33 -12.40 -1.68 -3.85
N LEU A 34 -12.04 -2.58 -2.91
CA LEU A 34 -12.81 -3.81 -2.68
C LEU A 34 -14.23 -3.51 -2.20
N VAL A 35 -14.40 -2.56 -1.28
CA VAL A 35 -15.72 -2.09 -0.85
C VAL A 35 -16.49 -1.51 -2.05
N GLY A 36 -15.80 -0.85 -2.98
CA GLY A 36 -16.37 -0.37 -4.24
C GLY A 36 -16.98 -1.46 -5.13
N LEU A 37 -16.50 -2.71 -5.06
CA LEU A 37 -17.11 -3.84 -5.78
C LEU A 37 -18.57 -4.07 -5.40
N PHE A 38 -19.02 -3.65 -4.20
CA PHE A 38 -20.43 -3.72 -3.83
C PHE A 38 -21.33 -2.90 -4.76
N TRP A 39 -20.88 -1.71 -5.18
CA TRP A 39 -21.64 -0.90 -6.14
C TRP A 39 -21.51 -1.45 -7.56
N LEU A 40 -20.38 -2.06 -7.90
CA LEU A 40 -20.24 -2.79 -9.17
C LEU A 40 -21.23 -3.96 -9.23
N ALA A 41 -21.40 -4.70 -8.13
CA ALA A 41 -22.32 -5.84 -8.04
C ALA A 41 -23.80 -5.45 -8.22
N ARG A 42 -24.16 -4.19 -7.96
CA ARG A 42 -25.50 -3.66 -8.24
C ARG A 42 -25.76 -3.41 -9.73
N ARG A 43 -24.69 -3.25 -10.52
CA ARG A 43 -24.77 -3.09 -11.99
C ARG A 43 -24.58 -4.43 -12.69
N ASP A 44 -23.54 -5.17 -12.29
CA ASP A 44 -23.22 -6.48 -12.81
C ASP A 44 -22.69 -7.38 -11.68
N ARG A 45 -23.56 -8.28 -11.23
CA ARG A 45 -23.27 -9.17 -10.11
C ARG A 45 -22.27 -10.26 -10.49
N SER A 46 -22.31 -10.77 -11.71
CA SER A 46 -21.42 -11.87 -12.12
C SER A 46 -19.99 -11.36 -12.24
N LEU A 47 -19.79 -10.19 -12.87
CA LEU A 47 -18.49 -9.55 -12.97
C LEU A 47 -17.91 -9.26 -11.57
N ALA A 48 -18.69 -8.65 -10.68
CA ALA A 48 -18.21 -8.33 -9.33
C ALA A 48 -17.82 -9.59 -8.53
N LEU A 49 -18.59 -10.69 -8.67
CA LEU A 49 -18.27 -11.96 -8.02
C LEU A 49 -17.01 -12.61 -8.58
N LEU A 50 -16.81 -12.57 -9.90
CA LEU A 50 -15.59 -13.10 -10.54
C LEU A 50 -14.34 -12.31 -10.10
N LEU A 51 -14.43 -10.98 -10.05
CA LEU A 51 -13.34 -10.12 -9.59
C LEU A 51 -13.04 -10.36 -8.10
N LEU A 52 -14.07 -10.48 -7.26
CA LEU A 52 -13.89 -10.80 -5.84
C LEU A 52 -13.28 -12.19 -5.65
N ALA A 53 -13.76 -13.19 -6.37
CA ALA A 53 -13.22 -14.55 -6.33
C ALA A 53 -11.75 -14.57 -6.76
N GLY A 54 -11.39 -13.84 -7.83
CA GLY A 54 -10.00 -13.68 -8.26
C GLY A 54 -9.11 -13.04 -7.20
N PHE A 55 -9.59 -11.97 -6.55
CA PHE A 55 -8.86 -11.33 -5.45
C PHE A 55 -8.68 -12.29 -4.25
N LEU A 56 -9.73 -12.99 -3.84
CA LEU A 56 -9.67 -13.94 -2.72
C LEU A 56 -8.75 -15.12 -3.03
N ALA A 57 -8.81 -15.66 -4.26
CA ALA A 57 -7.93 -16.72 -4.71
C ALA A 57 -6.46 -16.27 -4.70
N GLN A 58 -6.17 -15.07 -5.20
CA GLN A 58 -4.82 -14.50 -5.17
C GLN A 58 -4.34 -14.32 -3.72
N THR A 59 -5.18 -13.78 -2.84
CA THR A 59 -4.88 -13.59 -1.42
C THR A 59 -4.59 -14.94 -0.73
N TYR A 60 -5.39 -15.95 -1.04
CA TYR A 60 -5.22 -17.31 -0.52
C TYR A 60 -3.92 -17.97 -0.96
N ILE A 61 -3.62 -17.92 -2.26
CA ILE A 61 -2.36 -18.45 -2.78
C ILE A 61 -1.17 -17.73 -2.12
N ASN A 62 -1.29 -16.42 -1.90
CA ASN A 62 -0.25 -15.64 -1.22
C ASN A 62 -0.04 -16.04 0.24
N GLY A 63 -1.13 -16.24 1.00
CA GLY A 63 -1.08 -16.73 2.39
C GLY A 63 -0.60 -18.17 2.52
N ALA A 64 -0.80 -18.99 1.48
CA ALA A 64 -0.34 -20.37 1.43
C ALA A 64 1.20 -20.49 1.42
N PHE A 65 1.95 -19.42 1.14
CA PHE A 65 3.41 -19.41 1.27
C PHE A 65 3.86 -19.32 2.74
N GLY A 66 3.67 -20.39 3.52
CA GLY A 66 3.75 -20.41 4.98
C GLY A 66 4.95 -19.69 5.61
N THR A 67 6.17 -19.86 5.10
CA THR A 67 7.35 -19.18 5.70
C THR A 67 7.72 -17.84 5.06
N THR A 68 7.05 -17.44 3.96
CA THR A 68 7.44 -16.26 3.16
C THR A 68 6.25 -15.40 2.72
N TRP A 69 5.09 -15.56 3.35
CA TRP A 69 3.86 -14.81 3.05
C TRP A 69 4.05 -13.31 3.28
N HIS A 70 4.77 -12.94 4.34
CA HIS A 70 5.01 -11.57 4.80
C HIS A 70 5.94 -10.78 3.87
N LEU A 71 6.64 -11.45 2.95
CA LEU A 71 7.39 -10.79 1.89
C LEU A 71 8.44 -9.77 2.40
N SER A 72 9.13 -10.13 3.49
CA SER A 72 10.07 -9.24 4.20
C SER A 72 11.05 -8.58 3.25
N GLY A 73 11.32 -7.29 3.49
CA GLY A 73 12.19 -6.47 2.64
C GLY A 73 11.50 -5.75 1.48
N SER A 74 10.23 -6.07 1.18
CA SER A 74 9.39 -5.35 0.21
C SER A 74 8.63 -4.20 0.85
N PHE A 75 8.42 -3.10 0.11
CA PHE A 75 7.46 -2.07 0.47
C PHE A 75 6.04 -2.59 0.16
N GLY A 76 5.22 -2.74 1.20
CA GLY A 76 3.86 -3.27 1.08
C GLY A 76 3.78 -4.67 0.45
N PHE A 77 2.55 -5.08 0.14
CA PHE A 77 2.23 -6.43 -0.34
C PHE A 77 2.24 -6.53 -1.88
N ARG A 78 3.44 -6.46 -2.50
CA ARG A 78 3.61 -6.40 -3.97
C ARG A 78 2.94 -7.53 -4.78
N ARG A 79 2.67 -8.70 -4.18
CA ARG A 79 1.99 -9.82 -4.89
C ARG A 79 0.51 -9.54 -5.21
N LEU A 80 -0.06 -8.47 -4.67
CA LEU A 80 -1.39 -7.98 -5.01
C LEU A 80 -1.40 -6.94 -6.14
N ILE A 81 -0.26 -6.64 -6.77
CA ILE A 81 -0.20 -5.69 -7.89
C ILE A 81 -1.04 -6.17 -9.09
N GLU A 82 -1.13 -7.48 -9.30
CA GLU A 82 -1.98 -8.09 -10.33
C GLU A 82 -3.47 -7.85 -10.08
N CYS A 83 -3.87 -7.56 -8.83
CA CYS A 83 -5.24 -7.20 -8.49
C CYS A 83 -5.57 -5.73 -8.76
N THR A 84 -4.63 -4.92 -9.24
CA THR A 84 -4.86 -3.49 -9.54
C THR A 84 -6.11 -3.25 -10.39
N PRO A 85 -6.38 -4.01 -11.49
CA PRO A 85 -7.59 -3.82 -12.28
C PRO A 85 -8.87 -4.04 -11.48
N ILE A 86 -8.89 -5.04 -10.57
CA ILE A 86 -10.03 -5.33 -9.69
C ILE A 86 -10.32 -4.12 -8.79
N ILE A 87 -9.27 -3.57 -8.18
CA ILE A 87 -9.37 -2.41 -7.28
C ILE A 87 -9.81 -1.17 -8.05
N VAL A 88 -9.26 -0.92 -9.24
CA VAL A 88 -9.62 0.22 -10.10
C VAL A 88 -11.10 0.16 -10.51
N LEU A 89 -11.60 -1.01 -10.90
CA LEU A 89 -13.01 -1.18 -11.27
C LEU A 89 -13.95 -0.94 -10.07
N GLY A 90 -13.60 -1.46 -8.90
CA GLY A 90 -14.34 -1.20 -7.67
C GLY A 90 -14.34 0.28 -7.28
N LEU A 91 -13.17 0.93 -7.32
CA LEU A 91 -13.04 2.37 -7.08
C LEU A 91 -13.86 3.20 -8.08
N ALA A 92 -13.82 2.86 -9.38
CA ALA A 92 -14.57 3.58 -10.39
C ALA A 92 -16.09 3.55 -10.12
N ALA A 93 -16.62 2.38 -9.73
CA ALA A 93 -18.02 2.24 -9.36
C ALA A 93 -18.38 3.06 -8.11
N LEU A 94 -17.50 3.07 -7.10
CA LEU A 94 -17.67 3.85 -5.87
C LEU A 94 -17.63 5.36 -6.13
N VAL A 95 -16.57 5.82 -6.81
CA VAL A 95 -16.34 7.22 -7.16
C VAL A 95 -17.51 7.75 -7.98
N GLY A 96 -17.96 7.00 -8.99
CA GLY A 96 -19.12 7.39 -9.79
C GLY A 96 -20.39 7.58 -8.94
N ARG A 97 -20.57 6.78 -7.87
CA ARG A 97 -21.72 6.94 -6.98
C ARG A 97 -21.58 8.08 -5.98
N LEU A 98 -20.39 8.30 -5.44
CA LEU A 98 -20.09 9.35 -4.48
C LEU A 98 -20.05 10.72 -5.16
N GLN A 99 -19.54 10.81 -6.39
CA GLN A 99 -19.50 12.05 -7.16
C GLN A 99 -20.89 12.63 -7.37
N GLN A 100 -21.87 11.76 -7.67
CA GLN A 100 -23.27 12.14 -7.82
C GLN A 100 -23.93 12.61 -6.50
N ARG A 101 -23.37 12.23 -5.35
CA ARG A 101 -23.94 12.55 -4.02
C ARG A 101 -23.25 13.73 -3.34
N PHE A 102 -21.94 13.86 -3.50
CA PHE A 102 -21.08 14.77 -2.73
C PHE A 102 -20.27 15.72 -3.64
N GLY A 103 -20.34 15.56 -4.97
CA GLY A 103 -19.52 16.31 -5.93
C GLY A 103 -18.09 15.78 -6.03
N VAL A 104 -17.28 16.48 -6.85
CA VAL A 104 -15.89 16.08 -7.16
C VAL A 104 -14.87 16.48 -6.10
N TRP A 105 -15.08 17.60 -5.41
CA TRP A 105 -14.08 18.17 -4.49
C TRP A 105 -13.75 17.28 -3.29
N PRO A 106 -14.72 16.69 -2.56
CA PRO A 106 -14.41 15.78 -1.46
C PRO A 106 -13.64 14.55 -1.92
N LEU A 107 -13.87 14.09 -3.16
CA LEU A 107 -13.19 12.94 -3.75
C LEU A 107 -11.74 13.26 -4.11
N ILE A 108 -11.48 14.46 -4.65
CA ILE A 108 -10.12 14.94 -4.89
C ILE A 108 -9.37 15.05 -3.57
N LEU A 109 -9.97 15.63 -2.54
CA LEU A 109 -9.35 15.74 -1.22
C LEU A 109 -9.03 14.35 -0.63
N ALA A 110 -9.99 13.42 -0.69
CA ALA A 110 -9.77 12.04 -0.23
C ALA A 110 -8.63 11.35 -1.00
N ALA A 111 -8.58 11.52 -2.33
CA ALA A 111 -7.50 11.00 -3.16
C ALA A 111 -6.14 11.59 -2.77
N LEU A 112 -6.06 12.90 -2.56
CA LEU A 112 -4.84 13.57 -2.11
C LEU A 112 -4.38 13.07 -0.73
N CYS A 113 -5.30 12.85 0.21
CA CYS A 113 -4.99 12.26 1.51
C CYS A 113 -4.43 10.83 1.38
N LEU A 114 -5.02 10.00 0.52
CA LEU A 114 -4.54 8.64 0.27
C LEU A 114 -3.17 8.62 -0.42
N ILE A 115 -2.93 9.54 -1.35
CA ILE A 115 -1.62 9.72 -2.01
C ILE A 115 -0.59 10.16 -0.97
N TYR A 116 -0.90 11.17 -0.16
CA TYR A 116 -0.02 11.65 0.90
C TYR A 116 0.35 10.53 1.88
N TRP A 117 -0.64 9.72 2.29
CA TRP A 117 -0.41 8.55 3.13
C TRP A 117 0.63 7.60 2.52
N ASN A 118 0.40 7.15 1.28
CA ASN A 118 1.29 6.21 0.60
C ASN A 118 2.70 6.81 0.37
N VAL A 119 2.77 8.06 -0.09
CA VAL A 119 4.06 8.75 -0.33
C VAL A 119 4.86 8.90 0.97
N GLY A 120 4.21 9.29 2.06
CA GLY A 120 4.91 9.41 3.33
C GLY A 120 5.41 8.06 3.85
N LEU A 121 4.64 6.97 3.69
CA LEU A 121 5.14 5.62 4.00
C LEU A 121 6.33 5.23 3.14
N ILE A 122 6.33 5.57 1.84
CA ILE A 122 7.50 5.35 0.96
C ILE A 122 8.71 6.13 1.49
N ALA A 123 8.53 7.40 1.88
CA ALA A 123 9.61 8.22 2.42
C ALA A 123 10.15 7.68 3.76
N GLN A 124 9.27 7.21 4.66
CA GLN A 124 9.69 6.55 5.89
C GLN A 124 10.52 5.29 5.61
N TRP A 125 10.07 4.48 4.67
CA TRP A 125 10.72 3.23 4.27
C TRP A 125 12.07 3.43 3.56
N THR A 126 12.21 4.50 2.77
CA THR A 126 13.40 4.72 1.92
C THR A 126 14.43 5.66 2.55
N ILE A 127 14.00 6.69 3.26
CA ILE A 127 14.85 7.81 3.67
C ILE A 127 15.11 7.79 5.18
N VAL A 128 14.05 7.65 5.98
CA VAL A 128 14.11 7.89 7.43
C VAL A 128 14.65 6.67 8.18
N ARG A 129 14.14 5.46 7.89
CA ARG A 129 14.50 4.23 8.62
C ARG A 129 15.48 3.33 7.86
N LYS A 130 16.36 3.89 7.02
CA LYS A 130 17.42 3.11 6.37
C LYS A 130 18.45 2.56 7.40
N ALA A 131 18.56 3.19 8.58
CA ALA A 131 19.58 2.92 9.59
C ALA A 131 19.18 1.88 10.66
N GLU A 132 17.90 1.56 10.87
CA GLU A 132 17.43 0.72 12.00
C GLU A 132 17.51 -0.80 11.77
N GLY A 133 18.19 -1.26 10.72
CA GLY A 133 18.38 -2.69 10.45
C GLY A 133 17.16 -3.35 9.76
N PHE A 134 17.47 -4.24 8.81
CA PHE A 134 16.58 -5.05 7.97
C PHE A 134 15.06 -4.81 8.08
N ARG A 135 14.49 -3.86 7.33
CA ARG A 135 13.12 -3.82 6.78
C ARG A 135 12.13 -4.91 7.29
N ARG A 136 11.77 -4.88 8.59
CA ARG A 136 10.95 -5.92 9.25
C ARG A 136 9.43 -5.71 9.14
N GLY A 137 9.00 -4.66 8.46
CA GLY A 137 7.60 -4.27 8.30
C GLY A 137 7.30 -2.90 8.87
N LEU A 138 6.02 -2.55 8.97
CA LEU A 138 5.51 -1.27 9.46
C LEU A 138 5.59 -1.20 10.98
N ILE A 139 6.25 -0.16 11.51
CA ILE A 139 6.37 0.09 12.95
C ILE A 139 5.40 1.21 13.31
N TRP A 140 4.35 0.88 14.05
CA TRP A 140 3.29 1.82 14.44
C TRP A 140 3.73 2.84 15.48
N ASP A 141 4.71 2.50 16.31
CA ASP A 141 5.19 3.41 17.34
C ASP A 141 5.78 4.68 16.71
N LYS A 142 5.21 5.82 17.11
CA LYS A 142 5.49 7.15 16.57
C LYS A 142 5.28 7.30 15.05
N MET A 143 4.63 6.35 14.37
CA MET A 143 4.50 6.36 12.91
C MET A 143 3.85 7.65 12.39
N LEU A 144 2.79 8.11 13.06
CA LEU A 144 2.09 9.35 12.71
C LEU A 144 2.98 10.58 12.94
N TYR A 145 3.74 10.61 14.03
CA TYR A 145 4.70 11.69 14.28
C TYR A 145 5.73 11.77 13.15
N TYR A 146 6.35 10.65 12.80
CA TYR A 146 7.29 10.60 11.68
C TYR A 146 6.66 11.00 10.35
N GLN A 147 5.40 10.63 10.11
CA GLN A 147 4.70 10.90 8.86
C GLN A 147 4.46 12.40 8.67
N PHE A 148 4.06 13.09 9.73
CA PHE A 148 3.63 14.50 9.66
C PHE A 148 4.75 15.49 10.03
N VAL A 149 5.75 15.09 10.81
CA VAL A 149 6.79 16.00 11.34
C VAL A 149 8.14 15.75 10.66
N GLU A 150 8.69 14.53 10.73
CA GLU A 150 10.04 14.24 10.25
C GLU A 150 10.13 14.09 8.73
N VAL A 151 9.17 13.40 8.11
CA VAL A 151 9.20 13.12 6.66
C VAL A 151 9.22 14.41 5.83
N PRO A 152 8.34 15.40 6.06
CA PRO A 152 8.38 16.64 5.29
C PRO A 152 9.71 17.38 5.44
N GLY A 153 10.22 17.52 6.67
CA GLY A 153 11.47 18.22 6.93
C GLY A 153 12.71 17.51 6.37
N GLN A 154 12.74 16.18 6.36
CA GLN A 154 13.83 15.42 5.74
C GLN A 154 13.75 15.42 4.21
N MET A 155 12.54 15.31 3.64
CA MET A 155 12.32 15.37 2.20
C MET A 155 12.79 16.71 1.61
N ILE A 156 12.44 17.83 2.24
CA ILE A 156 12.85 19.17 1.79
C ILE A 156 14.38 19.30 1.80
N ARG A 157 15.04 18.86 2.88
CA ARG A 157 16.51 18.91 2.99
C ARG A 157 17.18 18.07 1.90
N LYS A 158 16.72 16.83 1.68
CA LYS A 158 17.27 15.97 0.62
C LYS A 158 17.02 16.51 -0.78
N LEU A 159 15.85 17.10 -1.02
CA LEU A 159 15.54 17.71 -2.30
C LEU A 159 16.44 18.93 -2.54
N SER A 160 16.69 19.75 -1.52
CA SER A 160 17.65 20.86 -1.58
C SER A 160 19.06 20.38 -1.87
N ASP A 161 19.53 19.34 -1.18
CA ASP A 161 20.85 18.75 -1.46
C ASP A 161 20.94 18.23 -2.90
N LEU A 162 19.87 17.62 -3.41
CA LEU A 162 19.82 17.06 -4.76
C LEU A 162 19.73 18.11 -5.87
N LEU A 163 19.12 19.27 -5.58
CA LEU A 163 19.01 20.37 -6.54
C LEU A 163 20.23 21.29 -6.51
N PHE A 164 20.74 21.62 -5.32
CA PHE A 164 21.76 22.66 -5.13
C PHE A 164 23.14 22.13 -4.72
N HIS A 165 23.24 20.90 -4.19
CA HIS A 165 24.49 20.33 -3.67
C HIS A 165 24.77 18.94 -4.23
N ARG A 166 24.55 18.77 -5.56
CA ARG A 166 24.71 17.49 -6.29
C ARG A 166 26.05 16.81 -6.06
N CYS A 167 27.12 17.58 -5.91
CA CYS A 167 28.45 17.03 -5.66
C CYS A 167 28.51 16.21 -4.35
N ARG A 168 27.77 16.62 -3.31
CA ARG A 168 27.71 15.90 -2.02
C ARG A 168 27.08 14.50 -2.14
N LEU A 169 26.19 14.29 -3.11
CA LEU A 169 25.55 13.00 -3.38
C LEU A 169 26.42 12.03 -4.17
N MET A 170 27.32 12.53 -5.02
CA MET A 170 28.16 11.68 -5.88
C MET A 170 29.47 11.25 -5.22
N THR A 171 30.12 12.10 -4.43
CA THR A 171 31.45 11.80 -3.86
C THR A 171 31.42 11.45 -2.37
N ASN A 172 30.27 11.57 -1.69
CA ASN A 172 30.17 11.38 -0.23
C ASN A 172 31.24 12.20 0.53
N GLN A 173 31.60 13.37 -0.01
CA GLN A 173 32.55 14.33 0.53
C GLN A 173 31.89 15.70 0.63
N ASN A 174 32.43 16.56 1.50
CA ASN A 174 32.00 17.95 1.56
C ASN A 174 32.45 18.68 0.28
N CYS A 175 31.54 19.49 -0.26
CA CYS A 175 31.80 20.37 -1.39
C CYS A 175 31.90 21.81 -0.90
#